data_AF-A0A6P7L9I2-F1
#
_entry.id   AF-A0A6P7L9I2-F1
#
_cell.length_a   1.000
_cell.length_b   1.000
_cell.length_c   1.000
_cell.angle_alpha   90.00
_cell.angle_beta   90.00
_cell.angle_gamma   90.00
#
_symmetry.space_group_name_H-M   'P 1'
#
loop_
_entity.id
_entity.type
_entity.pdbx_description
1 polymer ?
#
loop_
_entity_poly.entity_id
_entity_poly.type
_entity_poly.pdbx_seq_one_letter_code
_entity_poly.pdbx_strand_id
1 'polypeptide(L)'
;MNTQDQQLTSNELQKRLQAATEENLQLRDKNERLFIKVGSLESRLGHLAGSNADLSCRLVQSEEEKLKISKELVEEKIQTNKMREQFEEETFELKNKILNLEGVTSELEVERDRFSRELQAAEARLKVGERSGQDLAGEFASLRNRHRALAEAHNKEVAQSEELSAELLALAQAQDALRRQLQEQRRDARAAAQGLHGELDRVRALISRVSHSRVQPEDLAALDREQKNMEQTLLGNQDEIRDALERMRSSYEEQQRKLEEKVAAMVKEHQENRGEVRNIRQELSERSAALMCSQSQLKEVEEENSQLQLQVKKLHEEYRSRLQCYLQDIADYSDRVGHGGRASEGATLRAFVDRMLQDVRSSYRAREEQLASAARSYKKRLQTMTRTHHALLIAYRVQREQILVRPDGGVSPGPPEGHFSLDPSELREETEKELQRLRQDKARLEAQVQAARQQVASWKAVGNLTFIRLESVEQEREHAWMDMRKQLKDATDATLADLEKERALLLTRATVAEAQVLELQDYVDAHLLRYKEEITHLRRLQGKEDAAGSRPRSAH
;
A
#
# COMPACT_ATOMS: atom_id res chain seq x y z
N MET A 1 16.06 47.07 -151.37
CA MET A 1 16.75 46.85 -150.07
C MET A 1 15.75 47.13 -148.96
N ASN A 2 15.55 46.19 -148.02
CA ASN A 2 14.85 46.32 -146.72
C ASN A 2 13.44 45.74 -146.46
N THR A 3 12.70 45.14 -147.41
CA THR A 3 11.40 44.51 -147.05
C THR A 3 11.53 43.02 -146.69
N GLN A 4 12.45 42.29 -147.31
CA GLN A 4 12.65 40.86 -147.07
C GLN A 4 13.47 40.59 -145.79
N ASP A 5 14.48 41.42 -145.49
CA ASP A 5 15.23 41.37 -144.22
C ASP A 5 14.38 41.82 -143.02
N GLN A 6 13.43 42.76 -143.20
CA GLN A 6 12.49 43.14 -142.14
C GLN A 6 11.46 42.03 -141.83
N GLN A 7 11.01 41.28 -142.85
CA GLN A 7 10.14 40.12 -142.63
C GLN A 7 10.87 38.92 -142.02
N LEU A 8 12.14 38.68 -142.40
CA LEU A 8 12.96 37.63 -141.79
C LEU A 8 13.31 37.95 -140.34
N THR A 9 13.70 39.19 -140.04
CA THR A 9 13.97 39.64 -138.66
C THR A 9 12.70 39.68 -137.81
N SER A 10 11.55 40.07 -138.38
CA SER A 10 10.25 40.01 -137.69
C SER A 10 9.81 38.58 -137.39
N ASN A 11 10.02 37.64 -138.31
CA ASN A 11 9.74 36.21 -138.07
C ASN A 11 10.69 35.58 -137.05
N GLU A 12 11.98 35.96 -137.05
CA GLU A 12 12.97 35.52 -136.06
C GLU A 12 12.63 36.05 -134.65
N LEU A 13 12.22 37.32 -134.56
CA LEU A 13 11.74 37.92 -133.32
C LEU A 13 10.44 37.28 -132.84
N GLN A 14 9.52 36.93 -133.74
CA GLN A 14 8.26 36.25 -133.40
C GLN A 14 8.51 34.83 -132.88
N LYS A 15 9.46 34.09 -133.47
CA LYS A 15 9.90 32.79 -132.96
C LYS A 15 10.59 32.89 -131.59
N ARG A 16 11.43 33.91 -131.38
CA ARG A 16 12.06 34.17 -130.07
C ARG A 16 11.03 34.56 -129.02
N LEU A 17 10.02 35.35 -129.40
CA LEU A 17 8.90 35.70 -128.52
C LEU A 17 8.10 34.44 -128.15
N GLN A 18 7.78 33.58 -129.12
CA GLN A 18 7.10 32.30 -128.88
C GLN A 18 7.90 31.38 -127.95
N ALA A 19 9.20 31.18 -128.22
CA ALA A 19 10.08 30.41 -127.36
C ALA A 19 10.17 30.99 -125.94
N ALA A 20 10.26 32.31 -125.79
CA ALA A 20 10.24 32.97 -124.48
C ALA A 20 8.88 32.84 -123.79
N THR A 21 7.75 32.83 -124.52
CA THR A 21 6.43 32.58 -123.92
C THR A 21 6.27 31.12 -123.47
N GLU A 22 6.78 30.16 -124.24
CA GLU A 22 6.79 28.75 -123.88
C GLU A 22 7.71 28.49 -122.68
N GLU A 23 8.88 29.11 -122.63
CA GLU A 23 9.80 29.04 -121.49
C GLU A 23 9.17 29.67 -120.24
N ASN A 24 8.50 30.82 -120.36
CA ASN A 24 7.77 31.43 -119.26
C ASN A 24 6.62 30.53 -118.76
N LEU A 25 5.91 29.86 -119.67
CA LEU A 25 4.89 28.87 -119.31
C LEU A 25 5.52 27.71 -118.52
N GLN A 26 6.62 27.14 -119.00
CA GLN A 26 7.33 26.06 -118.31
C GLN A 26 7.88 26.50 -116.94
N LEU A 27 8.36 27.73 -116.82
CA LEU A 27 8.81 28.30 -115.55
C LEU A 27 7.63 28.48 -114.59
N ARG A 28 6.47 28.93 -115.07
CA ARG A 28 5.25 28.99 -114.26
C ARG A 28 4.82 27.61 -113.77
N ASP A 29 4.76 26.61 -114.64
CA ASP A 29 4.42 25.23 -114.26
C ASP A 29 5.42 24.62 -113.27
N LYS A 30 6.71 24.95 -113.40
CA LYS A 30 7.75 24.54 -112.44
C LYS A 30 7.55 25.26 -111.11
N ASN A 31 7.24 26.55 -111.13
CA ASN A 31 7.03 27.35 -109.93
C ASN A 31 5.78 26.89 -109.17
N GLU A 32 4.67 26.61 -109.87
CA GLU A 32 3.47 26.01 -109.28
C GLU A 32 3.77 24.66 -108.62
N ARG A 33 4.55 23.79 -109.27
CA ARG A 33 5.01 22.52 -108.67
C ARG A 33 5.87 22.74 -107.44
N LEU A 34 6.73 23.75 -107.43
CA LEU A 34 7.53 24.12 -106.26
C LEU A 34 6.64 24.64 -105.12
N PHE A 35 5.65 25.49 -105.40
CA PHE A 35 4.69 25.98 -104.40
C PHE A 35 3.90 24.83 -103.76
N ILE A 36 3.40 23.88 -104.56
CA ILE A 36 2.73 22.68 -104.02
C ILE A 36 3.68 21.88 -103.12
N LYS A 37 4.94 21.72 -103.53
CA LYS A 37 5.93 20.99 -102.74
C LYS A 37 6.28 21.71 -101.44
N VAL A 38 6.44 23.03 -101.46
CA VAL A 38 6.66 23.86 -100.26
C VAL A 38 5.45 23.74 -99.32
N GLY A 39 4.23 23.89 -99.82
CA GLY A 39 3.02 23.70 -99.00
C GLY A 39 2.92 22.30 -98.39
N SER A 40 3.33 21.25 -99.12
CA SER A 40 3.38 19.89 -98.57
C SER A 40 4.43 19.73 -97.45
N LEU A 41 5.57 20.42 -97.56
CA LEU A 41 6.61 20.43 -96.53
C LEU A 41 6.19 21.24 -95.31
N GLU A 42 5.54 22.38 -95.50
CA GLU A 42 4.97 23.20 -94.43
C GLU A 42 3.89 22.42 -93.66
N SER A 43 2.99 21.74 -94.35
CA SER A 43 2.00 20.85 -93.73
C SER A 43 2.66 19.74 -92.92
N ARG A 44 3.68 19.06 -93.48
CA ARG A 44 4.43 18.03 -92.75
C ARG A 44 5.16 18.59 -91.53
N LEU A 45 5.74 19.78 -91.64
CA LEU A 45 6.41 20.45 -90.53
C LEU A 45 5.42 20.86 -89.43
N GLY A 46 4.23 21.33 -89.81
CA GLY A 46 3.13 21.60 -88.88
C GLY A 46 2.67 20.33 -88.16
N HIS A 47 2.51 19.21 -88.87
CA HIS A 47 2.20 17.92 -88.26
C HIS A 47 3.31 17.43 -87.31
N LEU A 48 4.58 17.57 -87.71
CA LEU A 48 5.72 17.22 -86.86
C LEU A 48 5.76 18.09 -85.59
N ALA A 49 5.59 19.40 -85.72
CA ALA A 49 5.52 20.31 -84.58
C ALA A 49 4.36 19.99 -83.63
N GLY A 50 3.18 19.69 -84.18
CA GLY A 50 2.02 19.23 -83.40
C GLY A 50 2.30 17.92 -82.66
N SER A 51 2.84 16.91 -83.35
CA SER A 51 3.20 15.62 -82.73
C SER A 51 4.28 15.76 -81.66
N ASN A 52 5.26 16.65 -81.84
CA ASN A 52 6.31 16.91 -80.87
C ASN A 52 5.74 17.61 -79.62
N ALA A 53 4.83 18.56 -79.80
CA ALA A 53 4.12 19.21 -78.70
C ALA A 53 3.25 18.21 -77.92
N ASP A 54 2.51 17.35 -78.61
CA ASP A 54 1.68 16.31 -77.98
C ASP A 54 2.53 15.31 -77.17
N LEU A 55 3.67 14.87 -77.73
CA LEU A 55 4.61 13.98 -77.03
C LEU A 55 5.21 14.67 -75.79
N SER A 56 5.56 15.95 -75.90
CA SER A 56 6.08 16.73 -74.77
C SER A 56 5.03 16.87 -73.66
N CYS A 57 3.77 17.17 -74.01
CA CYS A 57 2.66 17.22 -73.04
C CYS A 57 2.44 15.87 -72.34
N ARG A 58 2.46 14.75 -73.08
CA ARG A 58 2.32 13.40 -72.49
C ARG A 58 3.49 13.05 -71.57
N LEU A 59 4.71 13.45 -71.93
CA LEU A 59 5.89 13.24 -71.09
C LEU A 59 5.73 13.98 -69.75
N VAL A 60 5.36 15.27 -69.81
CA VAL A 60 5.10 16.09 -68.60
C VAL A 60 4.03 15.44 -67.72
N GLN A 61 2.89 15.01 -68.29
CA GLN A 61 1.85 14.30 -67.53
C GLN A 61 2.37 13.02 -66.88
N SER A 62 3.18 12.24 -67.59
CA SER A 62 3.77 11.01 -67.03
C SER A 62 4.77 11.30 -65.89
N GLU A 63 5.49 12.41 -65.96
CA GLU A 63 6.39 12.86 -64.89
C GLU A 63 5.61 13.37 -63.67
N GLU A 64 4.53 14.11 -63.89
CA GLU A 64 3.61 14.55 -62.82
C GLU A 64 2.96 13.36 -62.11
N GLU A 65 2.51 12.34 -62.85
CA GLU A 65 1.96 11.11 -62.29
C GLU A 65 3.01 10.33 -61.47
N LYS A 66 4.24 10.21 -62.00
CA LYS A 66 5.36 9.59 -61.25
C LYS A 66 5.66 10.34 -59.96
N LEU A 67 5.67 11.67 -59.99
CA LEU A 67 5.88 12.48 -58.80
C LEU A 67 4.74 12.30 -57.81
N LYS A 68 3.49 12.25 -58.28
CA LYS A 68 2.32 11.99 -57.44
C LYS A 68 2.40 10.62 -56.74
N ILE A 69 2.72 9.55 -57.48
CA ILE A 69 2.91 8.21 -56.92
C ILE A 69 4.09 8.20 -55.93
N SER A 70 5.20 8.87 -56.26
CA SER A 70 6.36 8.94 -55.36
C SER A 70 6.03 9.66 -54.05
N LYS A 71 5.19 10.70 -54.11
CA LYS A 71 4.69 11.43 -52.94
C LYS A 71 3.78 10.54 -52.09
N GLU A 72 2.79 9.88 -52.70
CA GLU A 72 1.88 8.95 -52.00
C GLU A 72 2.68 7.82 -51.33
N LEU A 73 3.70 7.26 -52.00
CA LEU A 73 4.57 6.24 -51.42
C LEU A 73 5.35 6.73 -50.20
N VAL A 74 5.83 7.98 -50.22
CA VAL A 74 6.51 8.59 -49.07
C VAL A 74 5.53 8.83 -47.93
N GLU A 75 4.33 9.32 -48.22
CA GLU A 75 3.26 9.51 -47.22
C GLU A 75 2.88 8.19 -46.54
N GLU A 76 2.68 7.12 -47.31
CA GLU A 76 2.41 5.77 -46.78
C GLU A 76 3.57 5.23 -45.93
N LYS A 77 4.83 5.48 -46.33
CA LYS A 77 6.00 5.10 -45.51
C LYS A 77 6.04 5.88 -44.19
N ILE A 78 5.71 7.17 -44.21
CA ILE A 78 5.63 7.98 -42.99
C ILE A 78 4.51 7.47 -42.09
N GLN A 79 3.33 7.15 -42.64
CA GLN A 79 2.23 6.58 -41.86
C GLN A 79 2.60 5.21 -41.27
N THR A 80 3.24 4.34 -42.05
CA THR A 80 3.72 3.03 -41.59
C THR A 80 4.73 3.18 -40.44
N ASN A 81 5.68 4.12 -40.55
CA ASN A 81 6.63 4.39 -39.49
C ASN A 81 5.96 4.96 -38.24
N LYS A 82 4.99 5.88 -38.37
CA LYS A 82 4.22 6.39 -37.23
C LYS A 82 3.48 5.28 -36.49
N MET A 83 2.84 4.36 -37.22
CA MET A 83 2.18 3.21 -36.61
C MET A 83 3.20 2.31 -35.89
N ARG A 84 4.37 2.09 -36.48
CA ARG A 84 5.45 1.31 -35.85
C ARG A 84 5.95 1.96 -34.56
N GLU A 85 6.18 3.27 -34.57
CA GLU A 85 6.60 4.04 -33.38
C GLU A 85 5.57 3.91 -32.25
N GLN A 86 4.27 4.02 -32.56
CA GLN A 86 3.20 3.81 -31.59
C GLN A 86 3.21 2.40 -31.01
N PHE A 87 3.37 1.37 -31.83
CA PHE A 87 3.46 -0.01 -31.34
C PHE A 87 4.70 -0.23 -30.47
N GLU A 88 5.83 0.40 -30.80
CA GLU A 88 7.06 0.31 -29.99
C GLU A 88 6.89 1.01 -28.64
N GLU A 89 6.22 2.17 -28.60
CA GLU A 89 5.87 2.90 -27.38
C GLU A 89 4.93 2.07 -26.48
N GLU A 90 3.82 1.57 -27.03
CA GLU A 90 2.89 0.69 -26.30
C GLU A 90 3.59 -0.57 -25.78
N THR A 91 4.48 -1.17 -26.58
CA THR A 91 5.26 -2.34 -26.17
C THR A 91 6.19 -2.01 -25.01
N PHE A 92 6.82 -0.83 -25.01
CA PHE A 92 7.67 -0.37 -23.93
C PHE A 92 6.87 -0.11 -22.64
N GLU A 93 5.71 0.55 -22.75
CA GLU A 93 4.82 0.77 -21.61
C GLU A 93 4.33 -0.55 -21.00
N LEU A 94 3.91 -1.50 -21.84
CA LEU A 94 3.47 -2.82 -21.39
C LEU A 94 4.61 -3.60 -20.73
N LYS A 95 5.83 -3.55 -21.27
CA LYS A 95 7.00 -4.16 -20.62
C LYS A 95 7.28 -3.56 -19.25
N ASN A 96 7.19 -2.23 -19.11
CA ASN A 96 7.36 -1.58 -17.81
C ASN A 96 6.26 -1.99 -16.81
N LYS A 97 5.00 -2.09 -17.26
CA LYS A 97 3.90 -2.60 -16.41
C LYS A 97 4.15 -4.04 -15.98
N ILE A 98 4.60 -4.91 -16.89
CA ILE A 98 4.95 -6.30 -16.57
C ILE A 98 6.07 -6.35 -15.53
N LEU A 99 7.17 -5.62 -15.71
CA LEU A 99 8.27 -5.58 -14.75
C LEU A 99 7.83 -5.10 -13.36
N ASN A 100 6.96 -4.09 -13.30
CA ASN A 100 6.41 -3.62 -12.04
C ASN A 100 5.54 -4.69 -11.36
N LEU A 101 4.70 -5.39 -12.13
CA LEU A 101 3.87 -6.48 -11.61
C LEU A 101 4.71 -7.69 -11.17
N GLU A 102 5.78 -8.01 -11.88
CA GLU A 102 6.76 -9.04 -11.49
C GLU A 102 7.44 -8.66 -10.17
N GLY A 103 7.82 -7.39 -10.00
CA GLY A 103 8.35 -6.86 -8.75
C GLY A 103 7.39 -7.06 -7.57
N VAL A 104 6.14 -6.60 -7.72
CA VAL A 104 5.10 -6.78 -6.69
C VAL A 104 4.83 -8.26 -6.40
N THR A 105 4.82 -9.11 -7.43
CA THR A 105 4.63 -10.56 -7.25
C THR A 105 5.77 -11.16 -6.43
N SER A 106 7.02 -10.78 -6.70
CA SER A 106 8.18 -11.26 -5.94
C SER A 106 8.15 -10.80 -4.47
N GLU A 107 7.68 -9.58 -4.18
CA GLU A 107 7.48 -9.09 -2.82
C GLU A 107 6.42 -9.93 -2.08
N LEU A 108 5.28 -10.18 -2.75
CA LEU A 108 4.21 -11.03 -2.20
C LEU A 108 4.66 -12.48 -1.96
N GLU A 109 5.53 -13.03 -2.81
CA GLU A 109 6.12 -14.35 -2.61
C GLU A 109 7.02 -14.40 -1.37
N VAL A 110 7.83 -13.36 -1.15
CA VAL A 110 8.66 -13.23 0.06
C VAL A 110 7.79 -13.12 1.31
N GLU A 111 6.71 -12.34 1.27
CA GLU A 111 5.76 -12.23 2.38
C GLU A 111 5.04 -13.55 2.67
N ARG A 112 4.57 -14.25 1.63
CA ARG A 112 3.99 -15.60 1.76
C ARG A 112 4.95 -16.55 2.45
N ASP A 113 6.21 -16.56 2.03
CA ASP A 113 7.22 -17.44 2.61
C ASP A 113 7.54 -17.07 4.05
N ARG A 114 7.54 -15.77 4.37
CA ARG A 114 7.66 -15.29 5.75
C ARG A 114 6.51 -15.80 6.62
N PHE A 115 5.26 -15.60 6.19
CA PHE A 115 4.09 -16.09 6.94
C PHE A 115 4.08 -17.62 7.05
N SER A 116 4.53 -18.32 6.02
CA SER A 116 4.65 -19.79 6.07
C SER A 116 5.64 -20.25 7.13
N ARG A 117 6.79 -19.56 7.28
CA ARG A 117 7.76 -19.85 8.36
C ARG A 117 7.19 -19.51 9.73
N GLU A 118 6.50 -18.38 9.87
CA GLU A 118 5.86 -17.98 11.13
C GLU A 118 4.78 -18.98 11.55
N LEU A 119 3.97 -19.47 10.60
CA LEU A 119 2.97 -20.51 10.83
C LEU A 119 3.62 -21.82 11.30
N GLN A 120 4.67 -22.29 10.61
CA GLN A 120 5.40 -23.50 11.01
C GLN A 120 6.02 -23.38 12.41
N ALA A 121 6.55 -22.20 12.76
CA ALA A 121 7.08 -21.93 14.09
C ALA A 121 5.97 -21.94 15.17
N ALA A 122 4.81 -21.35 14.87
CA ALA A 122 3.65 -21.37 15.78
C ALA A 122 3.10 -22.80 15.97
N GLU A 123 2.99 -23.59 14.89
CA GLU A 123 2.58 -24.99 14.96
C GLU A 123 3.56 -25.83 15.79
N ALA A 124 4.87 -25.61 15.64
CA ALA A 124 5.87 -26.28 16.45
C ALA A 124 5.73 -25.94 17.95
N ARG A 125 5.49 -24.65 18.27
CA ARG A 125 5.23 -24.20 19.66
C ARG A 125 3.96 -24.82 20.23
N LEU A 126 2.89 -24.90 19.44
CA LEU A 126 1.64 -25.55 19.85
C LEU A 126 1.87 -27.02 20.17
N LYS A 127 2.55 -27.77 19.29
CA LYS A 127 2.87 -29.19 19.51
C LYS A 127 3.69 -29.41 20.78
N VAL A 128 4.63 -28.52 21.08
CA VAL A 128 5.40 -28.58 22.35
C VAL A 128 4.47 -28.31 23.54
N GLY A 129 3.60 -27.31 23.45
CA GLY A 129 2.60 -27.02 24.48
C GLY A 129 1.66 -28.20 24.73
N GLU A 130 1.13 -28.83 23.68
CA GLU A 130 0.28 -30.02 23.77
C GLU A 130 0.98 -31.18 24.48
N ARG A 131 2.24 -31.46 24.13
CA ARG A 131 3.05 -32.48 24.82
C ARG A 131 3.22 -32.18 26.30
N SER A 132 3.61 -30.94 26.63
CA SER A 132 3.74 -30.53 28.03
C SER A 132 2.42 -30.63 28.82
N GLY A 133 1.29 -30.36 28.17
CA GLY A 133 -0.03 -30.52 28.76
C GLY A 133 -0.40 -31.99 28.98
N GLN A 134 -0.05 -32.88 28.06
CA GLN A 134 -0.21 -34.33 28.20
C GLN A 134 0.64 -34.88 29.35
N ASP A 135 1.90 -34.44 29.44
CA ASP A 135 2.82 -34.83 30.52
C ASP A 135 2.27 -34.39 31.88
N LEU A 136 1.86 -33.13 32.00
CA LEU A 136 1.27 -32.58 33.22
C LEU A 136 -0.03 -33.30 33.62
N ALA A 137 -0.90 -33.62 32.65
CA ALA A 137 -2.10 -34.42 32.89
C ALA A 137 -1.76 -35.82 33.41
N GLY A 138 -0.70 -36.45 32.88
CA GLY A 138 -0.16 -37.71 33.37
C GLY A 138 0.34 -37.60 34.81
N GLU A 139 1.08 -36.54 35.14
CA GLU A 139 1.54 -36.25 36.50
C GLU A 139 0.36 -36.06 37.47
N PHE A 140 -0.65 -35.27 37.11
CA PHE A 140 -1.86 -35.09 37.91
C PHE A 140 -2.62 -36.40 38.13
N ALA A 141 -2.74 -37.25 37.11
CA ALA A 141 -3.34 -38.56 37.26
C ALA A 141 -2.56 -39.43 38.26
N SER A 142 -1.22 -39.41 38.18
CA SER A 142 -0.35 -40.13 39.12
C SER A 142 -0.52 -39.60 40.56
N LEU A 143 -0.60 -38.28 40.73
CA LEU A 143 -0.73 -37.62 42.03
C LEU A 143 -2.10 -37.90 42.64
N ARG A 144 -3.17 -37.83 41.84
CA ARG A 144 -4.53 -38.18 42.27
C ARG A 144 -4.60 -39.62 42.74
N ASN A 145 -3.95 -40.55 42.03
CA ASN A 145 -3.90 -41.96 42.44
C ASN A 145 -3.11 -42.14 43.74
N ARG A 146 -1.99 -41.42 43.93
CA ARG A 146 -1.24 -41.40 45.20
C ARG A 146 -2.07 -40.87 46.36
N HIS A 147 -2.77 -39.75 46.19
CA HIS A 147 -3.66 -39.21 47.23
C HIS A 147 -4.81 -40.16 47.56
N ARG A 148 -5.38 -40.84 46.56
CA ARG A 148 -6.40 -41.86 46.80
C ARG A 148 -5.86 -43.02 47.64
N ALA A 149 -4.69 -43.55 47.28
CA ALA A 149 -4.05 -44.62 48.04
C ALA A 149 -3.71 -44.19 49.47
N LEU A 150 -3.26 -42.94 49.66
CA LEU A 150 -3.00 -42.38 50.99
C LEU A 150 -4.29 -42.24 51.82
N ALA A 151 -5.38 -41.78 51.21
CA ALA A 151 -6.68 -41.69 51.88
C ALA A 151 -7.20 -43.08 52.29
N GLU A 152 -7.05 -44.09 51.43
CA GLU A 152 -7.38 -45.49 51.75
C GLU A 152 -6.52 -46.02 52.91
N ALA A 153 -5.22 -45.74 52.92
CA ALA A 153 -4.33 -46.12 54.02
C ALA A 153 -4.71 -45.43 55.33
N HIS A 154 -5.00 -44.13 55.29
CA HIS A 154 -5.44 -43.36 56.45
C HIS A 154 -6.76 -43.91 57.02
N ASN A 155 -7.75 -44.20 56.17
CA ASN A 155 -9.01 -44.80 56.62
C ASN A 155 -8.81 -46.16 57.30
N LYS A 156 -7.87 -46.98 56.82
CA LYS A 156 -7.52 -48.26 57.47
C LYS A 156 -6.92 -48.04 58.85
N GLU A 157 -6.04 -47.05 59.01
CA GLU A 157 -5.40 -46.73 60.29
C GLU A 157 -6.38 -46.12 61.30
N VAL A 158 -7.35 -45.32 60.82
CA VAL A 158 -8.47 -44.84 61.63
C VAL A 158 -9.32 -46.01 62.10
N ALA A 159 -9.69 -46.95 61.21
CA ALA A 159 -10.44 -48.14 61.59
C ALA A 159 -9.69 -48.99 62.63
N GLN A 160 -8.38 -49.19 62.48
CA GLN A 160 -7.55 -49.87 63.47
C GLN A 160 -7.50 -49.13 64.81
N SER A 161 -7.41 -47.80 64.79
CA SER A 161 -7.41 -46.97 66.00
C SER A 161 -8.76 -47.01 66.72
N GLU A 162 -9.86 -47.01 65.96
CA GLU A 162 -11.22 -47.18 66.48
C GLU A 162 -11.38 -48.56 67.13
N GLU A 163 -10.91 -49.64 66.48
CA GLU A 163 -10.89 -50.99 67.05
C GLU A 163 -10.10 -51.03 68.38
N LEU A 164 -8.88 -50.49 68.40
CA LEU A 164 -8.04 -50.43 69.60
C LEU A 164 -8.69 -49.61 70.72
N SER A 165 -9.35 -48.49 70.37
CA SER A 165 -10.08 -47.67 71.33
C SER A 165 -11.28 -48.42 71.92
N ALA A 166 -11.98 -49.23 71.12
CA ALA A 166 -13.07 -50.08 71.57
C ALA A 166 -12.56 -51.19 72.50
N GLU A 167 -11.42 -51.81 72.19
CA GLU A 167 -10.76 -52.78 73.06
C GLU A 167 -10.35 -52.18 74.40
N LEU A 168 -9.75 -50.99 74.40
CA LEU A 168 -9.37 -50.26 75.62
C LEU A 168 -10.60 -49.90 76.47
N LEU A 169 -11.69 -49.46 75.84
CA LEU A 169 -12.95 -49.21 76.53
C LEU A 169 -13.52 -50.49 77.15
N ALA A 170 -13.49 -51.62 76.44
CA ALA A 170 -13.92 -52.91 76.97
C ALA A 170 -13.06 -53.36 78.17
N LEU A 171 -11.74 -53.17 78.09
CA LEU A 171 -10.81 -53.44 79.20
C LEU A 171 -11.08 -52.54 80.41
N ALA A 172 -11.32 -51.24 80.20
CA ALA A 172 -11.67 -50.31 81.27
C ALA A 172 -12.99 -50.71 81.94
N GLN A 173 -14.01 -51.08 81.16
CA GLN A 173 -15.28 -51.60 81.67
C GLN A 173 -15.10 -52.90 82.47
N ALA A 174 -14.24 -53.82 82.00
CA ALA A 174 -13.90 -55.04 82.73
C ALA A 174 -13.14 -54.73 84.05
N GLN A 175 -12.21 -53.77 84.03
CA GLN A 175 -11.51 -53.31 85.23
C GLN A 175 -12.48 -52.68 86.25
N ASP A 176 -13.41 -51.85 85.80
CA ASP A 176 -14.43 -51.26 86.65
C ASP A 176 -15.38 -52.32 87.22
N ALA A 177 -15.75 -53.35 86.45
CA ALA A 177 -16.52 -54.49 86.96
C ALA A 177 -15.77 -55.24 88.07
N LEU A 178 -14.48 -55.51 87.90
CA LEU A 178 -13.63 -56.11 88.94
C LEU A 178 -13.51 -55.22 90.18
N ARG A 179 -13.38 -53.90 90.01
CA ARG A 179 -13.38 -52.94 91.13
C ARG A 179 -14.71 -52.96 91.88
N ARG A 180 -15.85 -53.05 91.19
CA ARG A 180 -17.17 -53.19 91.82
C ARG A 180 -17.26 -54.49 92.64
N GLN A 181 -16.80 -55.62 92.09
CA GLN A 181 -16.75 -56.90 92.81
C GLN A 181 -15.85 -56.83 94.06
N LEU A 182 -14.67 -56.20 93.97
CA LEU A 182 -13.78 -56.00 95.12
C LEU A 182 -14.40 -55.07 96.17
N GLN A 183 -15.13 -54.03 95.74
CA GLN A 183 -15.86 -53.15 96.64
C GLN A 183 -17.02 -53.85 97.33
N GLU A 184 -17.75 -54.73 96.66
CA GLU A 184 -18.79 -55.58 97.25
C GLU A 184 -18.21 -56.51 98.31
N GLN A 185 -17.13 -57.25 98.00
CA GLN A 185 -16.42 -58.07 99.00
C GLN A 185 -15.92 -57.26 100.20
N ARG A 186 -15.43 -56.03 99.98
CA ARG A 186 -15.02 -55.11 101.05
C ARG A 186 -16.22 -54.59 101.86
N ARG A 187 -17.38 -54.40 101.24
CA ARG A 187 -18.62 -54.02 101.94
C ARG A 187 -19.12 -55.16 102.81
N ASP A 188 -19.07 -56.40 102.32
CA ASP A 188 -19.42 -57.59 103.10
C ASP A 188 -18.48 -57.78 104.30
N ALA A 189 -17.17 -57.55 104.11
CA ALA A 189 -16.19 -57.55 105.20
C ALA A 189 -16.38 -56.39 106.21
N ARG A 190 -16.80 -55.20 105.74
CA ARG A 190 -17.09 -54.04 106.61
C ARG A 190 -18.40 -54.19 107.38
N ALA A 191 -19.42 -54.82 106.80
CA ALA A 191 -20.65 -55.17 107.51
C ALA A 191 -20.40 -56.10 108.70
N ALA A 192 -19.38 -56.96 108.62
CA ALA A 192 -18.92 -57.79 109.74
C ALA A 192 -18.14 -57.00 110.83
N ALA A 193 -17.52 -55.85 110.49
CA ALA A 193 -16.69 -55.06 111.41
C ALA A 193 -17.42 -53.86 112.08
N GLN A 194 -18.57 -53.41 111.53
CA GLN A 194 -19.35 -52.29 112.08
C GLN A 194 -20.12 -52.60 113.38
N GLY A 195 -20.12 -53.86 113.84
CA GLY A 195 -20.74 -54.24 115.12
C GLY A 195 -19.96 -53.84 116.39
N LEU A 196 -18.72 -53.36 116.28
CA LEU A 196 -17.84 -53.16 117.45
C LEU A 196 -17.29 -51.73 117.65
N HIS A 197 -17.59 -50.76 116.78
CA HIS A 197 -16.95 -49.41 116.82
C HIS A 197 -17.84 -48.25 117.31
N GLY A 198 -19.07 -48.52 117.75
CA GLY A 198 -20.02 -47.50 118.22
C GLY A 198 -19.79 -46.96 119.64
N GLU A 199 -18.87 -47.55 120.41
CA GLU A 199 -18.64 -47.22 121.83
C GLU A 199 -17.42 -46.29 122.08
N LEU A 200 -16.48 -46.17 121.12
CA LEU A 200 -15.22 -45.42 121.33
C LEU A 200 -15.29 -43.92 120.97
N ASP A 201 -16.33 -43.48 120.26
CA ASP A 201 -16.49 -42.08 119.85
C ASP A 201 -17.20 -41.20 120.90
N ARG A 202 -17.67 -41.77 122.01
CA ARG A 202 -18.29 -41.00 123.12
C ARG A 202 -17.29 -40.51 124.16
N VAL A 203 -16.05 -41.02 124.17
CA VAL A 203 -15.00 -40.62 125.13
C VAL A 203 -14.08 -39.51 124.58
N ARG A 204 -14.06 -39.28 123.26
CA ARG A 204 -13.22 -38.25 122.62
C ARG A 204 -13.77 -36.81 122.73
N ALA A 205 -15.02 -36.63 123.16
CA ALA A 205 -15.69 -35.32 123.21
C ALA A 205 -15.59 -34.57 124.55
N LEU A 206 -14.89 -35.11 125.56
CA LEU A 206 -14.80 -34.52 126.91
C LEU A 206 -13.41 -34.02 127.32
N ILE A 207 -12.38 -34.17 126.47
CA ILE A 207 -11.01 -33.74 126.78
C ILE A 207 -10.47 -32.92 125.60
N SER A 208 -10.81 -31.63 125.53
CA SER A 208 -9.99 -30.55 124.95
C SER A 208 -10.64 -29.16 125.12
N ARG A 209 -11.28 -28.91 126.28
CA ARG A 209 -11.62 -27.55 126.72
C ARG A 209 -10.64 -27.14 127.82
N VAL A 210 -9.91 -26.05 127.55
CA VAL A 210 -9.09 -25.19 128.45
C VAL A 210 -7.61 -25.55 128.63
N SER A 211 -6.74 -24.75 128.01
CA SER A 211 -5.71 -23.90 128.67
C SER A 211 -4.85 -23.20 127.59
N HIS A 212 -5.17 -21.95 127.25
CA HIS A 212 -4.58 -20.69 127.75
C HIS A 212 -3.21 -20.31 127.16
N SER A 213 -3.27 -19.24 126.35
CA SER A 213 -2.38 -18.08 126.37
C SER A 213 -0.90 -18.24 125.98
N ARG A 214 -0.48 -17.56 124.91
CA ARG A 214 0.30 -16.30 124.97
C ARG A 214 0.74 -15.85 123.57
N VAL A 215 0.62 -14.54 123.35
CA VAL A 215 1.29 -13.79 122.30
C VAL A 215 2.68 -13.40 122.82
N GLN A 216 3.72 -13.52 121.98
CA GLN A 216 4.69 -12.45 121.78
C GLN A 216 5.16 -12.41 120.31
N PRO A 217 5.55 -11.22 119.82
CA PRO A 217 5.88 -10.90 118.44
C PRO A 217 7.40 -10.94 118.21
N GLU A 218 7.81 -11.36 117.03
CA GLU A 218 9.11 -11.04 116.42
C GLU A 218 9.10 -11.72 115.06
N ASP A 219 8.87 -10.95 113.99
CA ASP A 219 9.26 -11.26 112.60
C ASP A 219 8.89 -10.11 111.64
N LEU A 220 9.28 -8.89 112.00
CA LEU A 220 9.20 -7.74 111.08
C LEU A 220 10.40 -7.67 110.10
N ALA A 221 11.36 -8.61 110.20
CA ALA A 221 12.50 -8.70 109.28
C ALA A 221 12.30 -9.68 108.10
N ALA A 222 11.26 -10.52 108.16
CA ALA A 222 10.91 -11.45 107.07
C ALA A 222 10.08 -10.76 105.98
N LEU A 223 9.23 -9.79 106.34
CA LEU A 223 8.40 -9.04 105.39
C LEU A 223 9.21 -8.06 104.52
N ASP A 224 10.30 -7.50 105.04
CA ASP A 224 11.09 -6.47 104.33
C ASP A 224 11.99 -7.07 103.22
N ARG A 225 12.36 -8.35 103.35
CA ARG A 225 13.06 -9.11 102.30
C ARG A 225 12.10 -9.61 101.23
N GLU A 226 10.87 -9.98 101.59
CA GLU A 226 9.82 -10.30 100.62
C GLU A 226 9.36 -9.05 99.86
N GLN A 227 9.29 -7.87 100.48
CA GLN A 227 9.01 -6.62 99.78
C GLN A 227 10.10 -6.24 98.77
N LYS A 228 11.39 -6.42 99.10
CA LYS A 228 12.50 -6.19 98.13
C LYS A 228 12.53 -7.21 96.99
N ASN A 229 12.21 -8.47 97.24
CA ASN A 229 12.05 -9.47 96.18
C ASN A 229 10.82 -9.17 95.30
N MET A 230 9.72 -8.72 95.88
CA MET A 230 8.53 -8.30 95.13
C MET A 230 8.80 -7.03 94.32
N GLU A 231 9.55 -6.05 94.84
CA GLU A 231 9.98 -4.86 94.10
C GLU A 231 10.93 -5.20 92.94
N GLN A 232 11.90 -6.11 93.12
CA GLN A 232 12.76 -6.56 92.02
C GLN A 232 11.99 -7.35 90.95
N THR A 233 10.99 -8.12 91.34
CA THR A 233 10.14 -8.88 90.39
C THR A 233 9.12 -7.97 89.69
N LEU A 234 8.63 -6.91 90.35
CA LEU A 234 7.68 -5.95 89.77
C LEU A 234 8.37 -4.88 88.89
N LEU A 235 9.60 -4.49 89.21
CA LEU A 235 10.40 -3.55 88.41
C LEU A 235 11.15 -4.25 87.26
N GLY A 236 11.63 -5.49 87.46
CA GLY A 236 12.29 -6.27 86.40
C GLY A 236 11.36 -6.66 85.24
N ASN A 237 10.07 -6.84 85.51
CA ASN A 237 9.07 -7.18 84.50
C ASN A 237 8.49 -5.94 83.76
N GLN A 238 8.87 -4.73 84.16
CA GLN A 238 8.31 -3.50 83.60
C GLN A 238 8.76 -3.28 82.15
N ASP A 239 9.99 -3.70 81.81
CA ASP A 239 10.50 -3.66 80.44
C ASP A 239 9.94 -4.80 79.59
N GLU A 240 9.73 -5.99 80.14
CA GLU A 240 9.06 -7.08 79.43
C GLU A 240 7.60 -6.75 79.05
N ILE A 241 6.88 -6.05 79.93
CA ILE A 241 5.52 -5.55 79.67
C ILE A 241 5.57 -4.45 78.60
N ARG A 242 6.56 -3.57 78.63
CA ARG A 242 6.79 -2.52 77.63
C ARG A 242 7.03 -3.13 76.24
N ASP A 243 7.92 -4.12 76.16
CA ASP A 243 8.24 -4.86 74.94
C ASP A 243 7.04 -5.66 74.42
N ALA A 244 6.21 -6.21 75.31
CA ALA A 244 4.97 -6.88 74.93
C ALA A 244 3.93 -5.90 74.35
N LEU A 245 3.79 -4.71 74.93
CA LEU A 245 2.91 -3.65 74.43
C LEU A 245 3.40 -3.08 73.09
N GLU A 246 4.70 -2.90 72.92
CA GLU A 246 5.29 -2.48 71.64
C GLU A 246 5.10 -3.53 70.55
N ARG A 247 5.35 -4.82 70.84
CA ARG A 247 5.04 -5.91 69.91
C ARG A 247 3.57 -5.92 69.49
N MET A 248 2.66 -5.72 70.45
CA MET A 248 1.23 -5.66 70.19
C MET A 248 0.88 -4.45 69.32
N ARG A 249 1.43 -3.27 69.63
CA ARG A 249 1.25 -2.04 68.85
C ARG A 249 1.75 -2.22 67.41
N SER A 250 2.97 -2.71 67.21
CA SER A 250 3.52 -2.97 65.89
C SER A 250 2.68 -3.98 65.11
N SER A 251 2.14 -5.01 65.78
CA SER A 251 1.24 -5.98 65.12
C SER A 251 -0.08 -5.35 64.63
N TYR A 252 -0.65 -4.42 65.40
CA TYR A 252 -1.85 -3.67 64.99
C TYR A 252 -1.54 -2.67 63.87
N GLU A 253 -0.41 -1.96 63.94
CA GLU A 253 0.05 -1.06 62.88
C GLU A 253 0.30 -1.83 61.57
N GLU A 254 0.83 -3.05 61.64
CA GLU A 254 1.02 -3.94 60.50
C GLU A 254 -0.33 -4.41 59.91
N GLN A 255 -1.28 -4.77 60.77
CA GLN A 255 -2.65 -5.13 60.34
C GLN A 255 -3.38 -3.94 59.71
N GLN A 256 -3.22 -2.74 60.28
CA GLN A 256 -3.78 -1.51 59.75
C GLN A 256 -3.18 -1.18 58.38
N ARG A 257 -1.84 -1.24 58.24
CA ARG A 257 -1.17 -1.07 56.95
C ARG A 257 -1.66 -2.07 55.91
N LYS A 258 -1.82 -3.35 56.26
CA LYS A 258 -2.37 -4.38 55.35
C LYS A 258 -3.81 -4.09 54.92
N LEU A 259 -4.64 -3.49 55.77
CA LEU A 259 -5.99 -3.07 55.40
C LEU A 259 -5.97 -1.84 54.50
N GLU A 260 -5.14 -0.85 54.79
CA GLU A 260 -4.95 0.35 53.97
C GLU A 260 -4.44 0.00 52.57
N GLU A 261 -3.47 -0.91 52.46
CA GLU A 261 -2.97 -1.44 51.18
C GLU A 261 -4.07 -2.16 50.38
N LYS A 262 -4.89 -2.98 51.04
CA LYS A 262 -6.04 -3.64 50.38
C LYS A 262 -7.06 -2.63 49.88
N VAL A 263 -7.37 -1.60 50.66
CA VAL A 263 -8.28 -0.53 50.24
C VAL A 263 -7.70 0.26 49.07
N ALA A 264 -6.41 0.60 49.12
CA ALA A 264 -5.73 1.29 48.02
C ALA A 264 -5.72 0.45 46.74
N ALA A 265 -5.46 -0.85 46.84
CA ALA A 265 -5.53 -1.79 45.72
C ALA A 265 -6.94 -1.86 45.12
N MET A 266 -7.98 -2.00 45.96
CA MET A 266 -9.38 -2.01 45.49
C MET A 266 -9.80 -0.68 44.84
N VAL A 267 -9.34 0.47 45.37
CA VAL A 267 -9.63 1.78 44.77
C VAL A 267 -8.98 1.92 43.40
N LYS A 268 -7.72 1.47 43.26
CA LYS A 268 -7.01 1.47 41.98
C LYS A 268 -7.72 0.58 40.96
N GLU A 269 -8.06 -0.65 41.35
CA GLU A 269 -8.81 -1.59 40.50
C GLU A 269 -10.17 -1.01 40.10
N HIS A 270 -10.90 -0.37 41.02
CA HIS A 270 -12.18 0.26 40.68
C HIS A 270 -11.99 1.43 39.69
N GLN A 271 -10.93 2.21 39.83
CA GLN A 271 -10.62 3.30 38.91
C GLN A 271 -10.25 2.79 37.52
N GLU A 272 -9.48 1.71 37.44
CA GLU A 272 -9.15 0.99 36.19
C GLU A 272 -10.42 0.44 35.52
N ASN A 273 -11.25 -0.29 36.28
CA ASN A 273 -12.55 -0.79 35.80
C ASN A 273 -13.48 0.33 35.31
N ARG A 274 -13.48 1.51 35.97
CA ARG A 274 -14.24 2.67 35.48
C ARG A 274 -13.68 3.23 34.17
N GLY A 275 -12.37 3.19 33.99
CA GLY A 275 -11.70 3.55 32.74
C GLY A 275 -12.12 2.61 31.60
N GLU A 276 -12.07 1.30 31.84
CA GLU A 276 -12.49 0.28 30.88
C GLU A 276 -13.97 0.42 30.48
N VAL A 277 -14.86 0.63 31.45
CA VAL A 277 -16.29 0.85 31.18
C VAL A 277 -16.54 2.09 30.31
N ARG A 278 -15.76 3.17 30.50
CA ARG A 278 -15.86 4.36 29.64
C ARG A 278 -15.37 4.07 28.22
N ASN A 279 -14.25 3.35 28.09
CA ASN A 279 -13.71 2.95 26.79
C ASN A 279 -14.71 2.07 26.03
N ILE A 280 -15.27 1.04 26.68
CA ILE A 280 -16.31 0.16 26.10
C ILE A 280 -17.53 0.98 25.67
N ARG A 281 -17.97 1.96 26.48
CA ARG A 281 -19.10 2.83 26.13
C ARG A 281 -18.78 3.70 24.91
N GLN A 282 -17.57 4.25 24.82
CA GLN A 282 -17.13 5.03 23.68
C GLN A 282 -17.09 4.16 22.42
N GLU A 283 -16.43 3.00 22.47
CA GLU A 283 -16.37 2.05 21.34
C GLU A 283 -17.77 1.62 20.89
N LEU A 284 -18.69 1.37 21.83
CA LEU A 284 -20.08 1.03 21.52
C LEU A 284 -20.81 2.19 20.84
N SER A 285 -20.54 3.44 21.22
CA SER A 285 -21.11 4.62 20.56
C SER A 285 -20.55 4.83 19.15
N GLU A 286 -19.24 4.60 18.95
CA GLU A 286 -18.57 4.68 17.64
C GLU A 286 -19.11 3.60 16.69
N ARG A 287 -19.23 2.35 17.17
CA ARG A 287 -19.83 1.24 16.41
C ARG A 287 -21.30 1.52 16.08
N SER A 288 -22.06 2.09 17.00
CA SER A 288 -23.46 2.46 16.77
C SER A 288 -23.58 3.55 15.70
N ALA A 289 -22.72 4.58 15.73
CA ALA A 289 -22.70 5.63 14.72
C ALA A 289 -22.31 5.08 13.33
N ALA A 290 -21.27 4.24 13.25
CA ALA A 290 -20.87 3.59 12.02
C ALA A 290 -21.98 2.67 11.45
N LEU A 291 -22.69 1.95 12.32
CA LEU A 291 -23.86 1.16 11.92
C LEU A 291 -24.96 2.04 11.34
N MET A 292 -25.26 3.19 11.95
CA MET A 292 -26.28 4.10 11.42
C MET A 292 -25.88 4.70 10.07
N CYS A 293 -24.62 5.08 9.89
CA CYS A 293 -24.11 5.57 8.60
C CYS A 293 -24.15 4.51 7.50
N SER A 294 -23.78 3.26 7.81
CA SER A 294 -23.89 2.16 6.84
C SER A 294 -25.34 1.82 6.52
N GLN A 295 -26.25 1.85 7.51
CA GLN A 295 -27.68 1.67 7.27
C GLN A 295 -28.29 2.77 6.40
N SER A 296 -27.88 4.04 6.56
CA SER A 296 -28.36 5.10 5.68
C SER A 296 -27.85 4.92 4.25
N GLN A 297 -26.58 4.55 4.09
CA GLN A 297 -26.00 4.24 2.77
C GLN A 297 -26.70 3.05 2.10
N LEU A 298 -27.04 2.00 2.85
CA LEU A 298 -27.81 0.87 2.32
C LEU A 298 -29.17 1.32 1.80
N LYS A 299 -29.89 2.16 2.53
CA LYS A 299 -31.19 2.71 2.08
C LYS A 299 -31.05 3.55 0.82
N GLU A 300 -30.03 4.41 0.76
CA GLU A 300 -29.75 5.21 -0.45
C GLU A 300 -29.50 4.30 -1.67
N VAL A 301 -28.69 3.24 -1.50
CA VAL A 301 -28.42 2.27 -2.57
C VAL A 301 -29.66 1.44 -2.94
N GLU A 302 -30.51 1.08 -1.98
CA GLU A 302 -31.80 0.41 -2.22
C GLU A 302 -32.74 1.30 -3.03
N GLU A 303 -32.82 2.59 -2.69
CA GLU A 303 -33.60 3.58 -3.44
C GLU A 303 -33.05 3.74 -4.86
N GLU A 304 -31.72 3.87 -5.05
CA GLU A 304 -31.08 3.90 -6.36
C GLU A 304 -31.36 2.64 -7.17
N ASN A 305 -31.31 1.45 -6.55
CA ASN A 305 -31.64 0.18 -7.20
C ASN A 305 -33.10 0.17 -7.68
N SER A 306 -34.03 0.64 -6.84
CA SER A 306 -35.45 0.75 -7.24
C SER A 306 -35.65 1.71 -8.42
N GLN A 307 -34.92 2.83 -8.44
CA GLN A 307 -34.96 3.80 -9.55
C GLN A 307 -34.39 3.21 -10.83
N LEU A 308 -33.26 2.51 -10.76
CA LEU A 308 -32.65 1.83 -11.90
C LEU A 308 -33.56 0.72 -12.44
N GLN A 309 -34.21 -0.06 -11.57
CA GLN A 309 -35.21 -1.06 -11.99
C GLN A 309 -36.36 -0.41 -12.75
N LEU A 310 -36.85 0.75 -12.30
CA LEU A 310 -37.90 1.49 -13.01
C LEU A 310 -37.41 2.00 -14.37
N GLN A 311 -36.19 2.54 -14.45
CA GLN A 311 -35.58 2.99 -15.70
C GLN A 311 -35.43 1.84 -16.70
N VAL A 312 -34.97 0.68 -16.23
CA VAL A 312 -34.87 -0.53 -17.04
C VAL A 312 -36.25 -0.95 -17.57
N LYS A 313 -37.30 -0.95 -16.75
CA LYS A 313 -38.67 -1.26 -17.20
C LYS A 313 -39.14 -0.30 -18.28
N LYS A 314 -38.93 1.01 -18.10
CA LYS A 314 -39.27 2.04 -19.09
C LYS A 314 -38.55 1.81 -20.42
N LEU A 315 -37.24 1.58 -20.39
CA LEU A 315 -36.46 1.29 -21.59
C LEU A 315 -36.97 0.02 -22.29
N HIS A 316 -37.28 -1.05 -21.55
CA HIS A 316 -37.85 -2.27 -22.15
C HIS A 316 -39.19 -2.02 -22.84
N GLU A 317 -40.04 -1.15 -22.28
CA GLU A 317 -41.34 -0.79 -22.85
C GLU A 317 -41.18 0.11 -24.09
N GLU A 318 -40.21 1.02 -24.08
CA GLU A 318 -39.80 1.80 -25.25
C GLU A 318 -39.24 0.89 -26.36
N TYR A 319 -38.39 -0.10 -26.03
CA TYR A 319 -37.91 -1.07 -27.01
C TYR A 319 -39.04 -1.94 -27.57
N ARG A 320 -39.97 -2.41 -26.73
CA ARG A 320 -41.13 -3.20 -27.17
C ARG A 320 -42.05 -2.41 -28.09
N SER A 321 -42.39 -1.18 -27.73
CA SER A 321 -43.26 -0.32 -28.57
C SER A 321 -42.59 0.00 -29.90
N ARG A 322 -41.28 0.26 -29.91
CA ARG A 322 -40.51 0.49 -31.13
C ARG A 322 -40.45 -0.75 -32.04
N LEU A 323 -40.20 -1.93 -31.49
CA LEU A 323 -40.25 -3.19 -32.25
C LEU A 323 -41.65 -3.47 -32.78
N GLN A 324 -42.70 -3.17 -32.00
CA GLN A 324 -44.09 -3.31 -32.45
C GLN A 324 -44.39 -2.38 -33.62
N CYS A 325 -43.96 -1.11 -33.58
CA CYS A 325 -44.07 -0.20 -34.73
C CYS A 325 -43.33 -0.74 -35.96
N TYR A 326 -42.11 -1.26 -35.80
CA TYR A 326 -41.37 -1.85 -36.93
C TYR A 326 -42.05 -3.09 -37.51
N LEU A 327 -42.63 -3.95 -36.67
CA LEU A 327 -43.41 -5.10 -37.15
C LEU A 327 -44.71 -4.67 -37.85
N GLN A 328 -45.39 -3.65 -37.32
CA GLN A 328 -46.59 -3.05 -37.91
C GLN A 328 -46.27 -2.45 -39.30
N ASP A 329 -45.18 -1.70 -39.41
CA ASP A 329 -44.73 -1.09 -40.65
C ASP A 329 -44.32 -2.15 -41.70
N ILE A 330 -43.70 -3.26 -41.28
CA ILE A 330 -43.37 -4.39 -42.16
C ILE A 330 -44.64 -5.13 -42.63
N ALA A 331 -45.63 -5.29 -41.76
CA ALA A 331 -46.93 -5.87 -42.11
C ALA A 331 -47.67 -4.98 -43.12
N ASP A 332 -47.76 -3.67 -42.85
CA ASP A 332 -48.38 -2.68 -43.74
C ASP A 332 -47.68 -2.61 -45.10
N TYR A 333 -46.35 -2.78 -45.15
CA TYR A 333 -45.60 -2.90 -46.39
C TYR A 333 -45.94 -4.19 -47.15
N SER A 334 -46.00 -5.32 -46.45
CA SER A 334 -46.30 -6.64 -47.03
C SER A 334 -47.72 -6.69 -47.61
N ASP A 335 -48.70 -6.06 -46.94
CA ASP A 335 -50.08 -5.94 -47.42
C ASP A 335 -50.18 -5.05 -48.67
N ARG A 336 -49.35 -4.00 -48.79
CA ARG A 336 -49.28 -3.14 -49.98
C ARG A 336 -48.62 -3.85 -51.17
N VAL A 337 -47.59 -4.68 -50.93
CA VAL A 337 -46.90 -5.48 -51.96
C VAL A 337 -47.83 -6.55 -52.57
N GLY A 338 -48.80 -7.06 -51.80
CA GLY A 338 -49.83 -7.98 -52.29
C GLY A 338 -50.77 -7.38 -53.36
N HIS A 339 -50.80 -6.06 -53.49
CA HIS A 339 -51.66 -5.31 -54.42
C HIS A 339 -50.88 -4.53 -55.49
N GLY A 340 -49.87 -5.16 -56.11
CA GLY A 340 -49.39 -4.86 -57.47
C GLY A 340 -48.91 -3.43 -57.80
N GLY A 341 -47.64 -3.08 -57.46
CA GLY A 341 -47.01 -1.81 -57.88
C GLY A 341 -45.47 -1.81 -57.93
N ARG A 342 -44.86 -2.66 -58.77
CA ARG A 342 -43.42 -3.04 -58.80
C ARG A 342 -42.30 -1.98 -58.89
N ALA A 343 -42.55 -0.67 -58.94
CA ALA A 343 -41.49 0.34 -59.14
C ALA A 343 -41.33 1.39 -58.01
N SER A 344 -42.41 1.73 -57.30
CA SER A 344 -42.38 2.69 -56.18
C SER A 344 -42.03 2.03 -54.84
N GLU A 345 -42.28 0.72 -54.72
CA GLU A 345 -42.14 -0.10 -53.50
C GLU A 345 -40.70 -0.26 -53.00
N GLY A 346 -39.71 -0.20 -53.89
CA GLY A 346 -38.30 -0.29 -53.52
C GLY A 346 -37.76 1.00 -52.88
N ALA A 347 -38.40 2.15 -53.14
CA ALA A 347 -38.05 3.41 -52.51
C ALA A 347 -38.69 3.53 -51.12
N THR A 348 -39.91 3.00 -50.94
CA THR A 348 -40.59 2.99 -49.64
C THR A 348 -39.91 2.06 -48.63
N LEU A 349 -39.44 0.88 -49.06
CA LEU A 349 -38.67 -0.04 -48.19
C LEU A 349 -37.32 0.57 -47.77
N ARG A 350 -36.64 1.25 -48.70
CA ARG A 350 -35.39 1.97 -48.39
C ARG A 350 -35.62 3.07 -47.36
N ALA A 351 -36.64 3.90 -47.55
CA ALA A 351 -37.00 4.94 -46.59
C ALA A 351 -37.37 4.38 -45.20
N PHE A 352 -37.99 3.20 -45.13
CA PHE A 352 -38.29 2.50 -43.87
C PHE A 352 -37.01 2.02 -43.17
N VAL A 353 -36.12 1.33 -43.89
CA VAL A 353 -34.84 0.87 -43.34
C VAL A 353 -33.98 2.06 -42.89
N ASP A 354 -33.98 3.15 -43.66
CA ASP A 354 -33.28 4.39 -43.30
C ASP A 354 -33.85 5.00 -42.02
N ARG A 355 -35.18 4.98 -41.83
CA ARG A 355 -35.83 5.43 -40.59
C ARG A 355 -35.46 4.56 -39.39
N MET A 356 -35.48 3.23 -39.54
CA MET A 356 -35.04 2.32 -38.48
C MET A 356 -33.59 2.55 -38.10
N LEU A 357 -32.69 2.66 -39.08
CA LEU A 357 -31.26 2.93 -38.86
C LEU A 357 -31.04 4.29 -38.19
N GLN A 358 -31.81 5.32 -38.58
CA GLN A 358 -31.74 6.64 -37.98
C GLN A 358 -32.17 6.63 -36.52
N ASP A 359 -33.25 5.93 -36.20
CA ASP A 359 -33.72 5.78 -34.82
C ASP A 359 -32.70 4.95 -33.98
N VAL A 360 -32.02 3.97 -34.57
CA VAL A 360 -30.98 3.18 -33.86
C VAL A 360 -29.82 4.11 -33.53
N ARG A 361 -29.35 4.89 -34.52
CA ARG A 361 -28.28 5.87 -34.34
C ARG A 361 -28.64 6.95 -33.30
N SER A 362 -29.86 7.46 -33.29
CA SER A 362 -30.30 8.47 -32.32
C SER A 362 -30.37 7.89 -30.90
N SER A 363 -30.83 6.65 -30.74
CA SER A 363 -30.87 5.97 -29.44
C SER A 363 -29.48 5.71 -28.86
N TYR A 364 -28.51 5.29 -29.68
CA TYR A 364 -27.12 5.15 -29.23
C TYR A 364 -26.51 6.50 -28.86
N ARG A 365 -26.75 7.57 -29.65
CA ARG A 365 -26.28 8.92 -29.29
C ARG A 365 -26.88 9.43 -27.97
N ALA A 366 -28.17 9.23 -27.74
CA ALA A 366 -28.80 9.62 -26.48
C ALA A 366 -28.21 8.84 -25.29
N ARG A 367 -27.91 7.55 -25.47
CA ARG A 367 -27.25 6.73 -24.45
C ARG A 367 -25.81 7.18 -24.18
N GLU A 368 -25.05 7.49 -25.22
CA GLU A 368 -23.69 8.04 -25.10
C GLU A 368 -23.71 9.38 -24.33
N GLU A 369 -24.68 10.26 -24.61
CA GLU A 369 -24.84 11.53 -23.92
C GLU A 369 -25.23 11.36 -22.44
N GLN A 370 -26.11 10.39 -22.14
CA GLN A 370 -26.43 10.02 -20.76
C GLN A 370 -25.18 9.51 -20.00
N LEU A 371 -24.40 8.62 -20.61
CA LEU A 371 -23.17 8.12 -20.00
C LEU A 371 -22.12 9.23 -19.82
N ALA A 372 -21.98 10.12 -20.81
CA ALA A 372 -21.08 11.26 -20.72
C ALA A 372 -21.50 12.24 -19.63
N SER A 373 -22.80 12.52 -19.47
CA SER A 373 -23.31 13.40 -18.42
C SER A 373 -23.17 12.78 -17.02
N ALA A 374 -23.41 11.48 -16.87
CA ALA A 374 -23.15 10.74 -15.63
C ALA A 374 -21.66 10.74 -15.26
N ALA A 375 -20.77 10.48 -16.22
CA ALA A 375 -19.32 10.55 -15.99
C ALA A 375 -18.88 11.96 -15.52
N ARG A 376 -19.43 13.02 -16.14
CA ARG A 376 -19.18 14.41 -15.71
C ARG A 376 -19.73 14.68 -14.31
N SER A 377 -20.90 14.16 -13.96
CA SER A 377 -21.50 14.36 -12.63
C SER A 377 -20.71 13.62 -11.54
N TYR A 378 -20.27 12.39 -11.78
CA TYR A 378 -19.38 11.64 -10.87
C TYR A 378 -18.04 12.35 -10.70
N LYS A 379 -17.42 12.83 -11.79
CA LYS A 379 -16.19 13.63 -11.71
C LYS A 379 -16.39 14.88 -10.84
N LYS A 380 -17.52 15.58 -10.99
CA LYS A 380 -17.85 16.75 -10.18
C LYS A 380 -18.06 16.39 -8.70
N ARG A 381 -18.79 15.31 -8.40
CA ARG A 381 -19.00 14.80 -7.03
C ARG A 381 -17.67 14.42 -6.37
N LEU A 382 -16.79 13.74 -7.11
CA LEU A 382 -15.46 13.38 -6.64
C LEU A 382 -14.64 14.63 -6.32
N GLN A 383 -14.61 15.61 -7.23
CA GLN A 383 -13.93 16.89 -6.98
C GLN A 383 -14.48 17.62 -5.74
N THR A 384 -15.79 17.63 -5.53
CA THR A 384 -16.38 18.23 -4.32
C THR A 384 -15.98 17.48 -3.05
N MET A 385 -15.98 16.14 -3.07
CA MET A 385 -15.54 15.32 -1.94
C MET A 385 -14.05 15.51 -1.63
N THR A 386 -13.21 15.60 -2.65
CA THR A 386 -11.80 15.89 -2.48
C THR A 386 -11.59 17.26 -1.85
N ARG A 387 -12.34 18.30 -2.28
CA ARG A 387 -12.27 19.64 -1.68
C ARG A 387 -12.70 19.66 -0.22
N THR A 388 -13.80 18.98 0.13
CA THR A 388 -14.27 18.91 1.52
C THR A 388 -13.29 18.15 2.40
N HIS A 389 -12.71 17.05 1.91
CA HIS A 389 -11.66 16.32 2.62
C HIS A 389 -10.42 17.19 2.86
N HIS A 390 -9.96 17.94 1.86
CA HIS A 390 -8.84 18.87 2.04
C HIS A 390 -9.14 19.96 3.07
N ALA A 391 -10.35 20.54 3.05
CA ALA A 391 -10.77 21.51 4.04
C ALA A 391 -10.81 20.93 5.46
N LEU A 392 -11.32 19.70 5.61
CA LEU A 392 -11.37 19.00 6.89
C LEU A 392 -9.95 18.69 7.41
N LEU A 393 -9.06 18.22 6.53
CA LEU A 393 -7.66 18.00 6.88
C LEU A 393 -7.02 19.28 7.41
N ILE A 394 -7.22 20.42 6.72
CA ILE A 394 -6.70 21.72 7.15
C ILE A 394 -7.21 22.07 8.56
N ALA A 395 -8.51 21.94 8.81
CA ALA A 395 -9.10 22.19 10.13
C ALA A 395 -8.51 21.26 11.21
N TYR A 396 -8.34 19.97 10.88
CA TYR A 396 -7.73 18.99 11.75
C TYR A 396 -6.27 19.36 12.11
N ARG A 397 -5.46 19.84 11.14
CA ARG A 397 -4.07 20.28 11.41
C ARG A 397 -4.05 21.38 12.46
N VAL A 398 -4.87 22.41 12.22
CA VAL A 398 -4.93 23.60 13.08
C VAL A 398 -5.34 23.21 14.49
N GLN A 399 -6.35 22.34 14.63
CA GLN A 399 -6.78 21.85 15.93
C GLN A 399 -5.69 21.02 16.63
N ARG A 400 -5.01 20.13 15.90
CA ARG A 400 -3.94 19.29 16.44
C ARG A 400 -2.74 20.12 16.90
N GLU A 401 -2.35 21.11 16.13
CA GLU A 401 -1.28 22.05 16.49
C GLU A 401 -1.62 22.85 17.74
N GLN A 402 -2.88 23.31 17.89
CA GLN A 402 -3.34 23.98 19.11
C GLN A 402 -3.24 23.09 20.35
N ILE A 403 -3.57 21.80 20.23
CA ILE A 403 -3.45 20.82 21.34
C ILE A 403 -1.97 20.57 21.68
N LEU A 404 -1.10 20.45 20.67
CA LEU A 404 0.33 20.25 20.88
C LEU A 404 1.03 21.45 21.56
N VAL A 405 0.56 22.67 21.30
CA VAL A 405 1.06 23.89 21.93
C VAL A 405 0.58 24.04 23.38
N ARG A 406 -0.59 23.47 23.73
CA ARG A 406 -1.15 23.48 25.10
C ARG A 406 -1.34 22.05 25.65
N PRO A 407 -0.26 21.40 26.12
CA PRO A 407 -0.31 20.01 26.60
C PRO A 407 -1.08 19.82 27.93
N ASP A 408 -1.41 20.89 28.65
CA ASP A 408 -2.03 20.83 29.98
C ASP A 408 -3.47 20.27 29.98
N GLY A 409 -4.11 20.14 28.82
CA GLY A 409 -5.50 19.71 28.70
C GLY A 409 -5.77 18.21 28.84
N GLY A 410 -4.75 17.36 28.92
CA GLY A 410 -4.92 15.89 28.98
C GLY A 410 -5.57 15.27 27.72
N VAL A 411 -5.80 16.07 26.67
CA VAL A 411 -6.40 15.64 25.41
C VAL A 411 -5.30 15.15 24.49
N SER A 412 -5.42 13.91 24.02
CA SER A 412 -4.51 13.35 23.02
C SER A 412 -4.65 14.10 21.68
N PRO A 413 -3.55 14.56 21.05
CA PRO A 413 -3.59 15.25 19.75
C PRO A 413 -4.11 14.38 18.59
N GLY A 414 -4.20 13.06 18.77
CA GLY A 414 -4.62 12.12 17.72
C GLY A 414 -3.54 11.86 16.64
N PRO A 415 -3.85 10.96 15.69
CA PRO A 415 -2.90 10.48 14.69
C PRO A 415 -2.47 11.59 13.70
N PRO A 416 -1.21 11.62 13.25
CA PRO A 416 -0.74 12.55 12.24
C PRO A 416 -1.54 12.47 10.94
N GLU A 417 -1.68 13.59 10.24
CA GLU A 417 -2.48 13.70 9.01
C GLU A 417 -2.05 12.75 7.88
N GLY A 418 -0.79 12.30 7.89
CA GLY A 418 -0.29 11.30 6.94
C GLY A 418 -1.03 9.97 7.00
N HIS A 419 -1.81 9.72 8.05
CA HIS A 419 -2.67 8.54 8.21
C HIS A 419 -4.02 8.69 7.49
N PHE A 420 -4.38 9.90 7.05
CA PHE A 420 -5.62 10.18 6.33
C PHE A 420 -5.31 10.37 4.84
N SER A 421 -5.15 9.27 4.12
CA SER A 421 -5.01 9.28 2.65
C SER A 421 -6.28 8.75 2.00
N LEU A 422 -6.99 9.61 1.26
CA LEU A 422 -7.99 9.19 0.28
C LEU A 422 -7.26 8.75 -1.01
N ASP A 423 -7.02 7.43 -1.10
CA ASP A 423 -6.88 6.64 -2.35
C ASP A 423 -5.67 6.84 -3.30
N PRO A 424 -5.42 5.89 -4.24
CA PRO A 424 -4.12 5.64 -4.85
C PRO A 424 -3.78 6.62 -5.98
N SER A 425 -2.64 7.28 -5.80
CA SER A 425 -1.51 7.54 -6.71
C SER A 425 -1.66 7.86 -8.21
N GLU A 426 -2.75 7.59 -8.92
CA GLU A 426 -2.74 7.64 -10.40
C GLU A 426 -3.24 8.95 -11.01
N LEU A 427 -4.05 9.73 -10.28
CA LEU A 427 -4.63 10.99 -10.78
C LEU A 427 -4.13 12.26 -10.07
N ARG A 428 -3.16 12.12 -9.16
CA ARG A 428 -2.60 13.26 -8.42
C ARG A 428 -1.46 13.91 -9.18
N GLU A 429 -1.47 15.24 -9.22
CA GLU A 429 -0.33 16.04 -9.64
C GLU A 429 0.90 15.67 -8.79
N GLU A 430 2.10 15.71 -9.36
CA GLU A 430 3.35 15.34 -8.67
C GLU A 430 3.54 16.11 -7.37
N THR A 431 3.08 17.36 -7.34
CA THR A 431 3.04 18.25 -6.18
C THR A 431 2.23 17.67 -5.02
N GLU A 432 1.11 17.01 -5.27
CA GLU A 432 0.28 16.39 -4.24
C GLU A 432 0.89 15.08 -3.72
N LYS A 433 1.62 14.37 -4.56
CA LYS A 433 2.39 13.16 -4.18
C LYS A 433 3.57 13.53 -3.29
N GLU A 434 4.31 14.57 -3.66
CA GLU A 434 5.39 15.13 -2.84
C GLU A 434 4.86 15.66 -1.50
N LEU A 435 3.75 16.39 -1.53
CA LEU A 435 3.10 16.88 -0.32
C LEU A 435 2.64 15.72 0.59
N GLN A 436 2.26 14.57 0.03
CA GLN A 436 1.93 13.39 0.80
C GLN A 436 3.17 12.71 1.42
N ARG A 437 4.27 12.61 0.67
CA ARG A 437 5.57 12.14 1.20
C ARG A 437 6.04 13.02 2.35
N LEU A 438 5.99 14.34 2.18
CA LEU A 438 6.34 15.30 3.23
C LEU A 438 5.45 15.17 4.48
N ARG A 439 4.16 14.85 4.33
CA ARG A 439 3.27 14.57 5.47
C ARG A 439 3.66 13.29 6.21
N GLN A 440 4.07 12.25 5.49
CA GLN A 440 4.55 11.00 6.08
C GLN A 440 5.88 11.19 6.80
N ASP A 441 6.81 11.95 6.21
CA ASP A 441 8.09 12.28 6.84
C ASP A 441 7.91 13.16 8.08
N LYS A 442 7.02 14.17 8.02
CA LYS A 442 6.60 14.95 9.20
C LYS A 442 6.07 14.03 10.31
N ALA A 443 5.19 13.09 9.98
CA ALA A 443 4.64 12.13 10.94
C ALA A 443 5.72 11.24 11.58
N ARG A 444 6.69 10.76 10.79
CA ARG A 444 7.83 9.97 11.28
C ARG A 444 8.72 10.77 12.24
N LEU A 445 9.06 12.00 11.86
CA LEU A 445 9.87 12.89 12.69
C LEU A 445 9.14 13.27 14.00
N GLU A 446 7.83 13.52 13.94
CA GLU A 446 7.02 13.76 15.14
C GLU A 446 7.06 12.57 16.12
N ALA A 447 6.93 11.34 15.61
CA ALA A 447 7.01 10.13 16.44
C ALA A 447 8.40 9.98 17.09
N GLN A 448 9.48 10.26 16.34
CA GLN A 448 10.85 10.25 16.88
C GLN A 448 11.04 11.33 17.96
N VAL A 449 10.50 12.54 17.76
CA VAL A 449 10.57 13.62 18.76
C VAL A 449 9.79 13.26 20.02
N GLN A 450 8.61 12.65 19.89
CA GLN A 450 7.85 12.18 21.04
C GLN A 450 8.58 11.07 21.81
N ALA A 451 9.16 10.10 21.10
CA ALA A 451 9.98 9.05 21.71
C ALA A 451 11.21 9.63 22.42
N ALA A 452 11.91 10.58 21.80
CA ALA A 452 13.04 11.28 22.40
C ALA A 452 12.62 12.09 23.65
N ARG A 453 11.46 12.76 23.61
CA ARG A 453 10.91 13.46 24.78
C ARG A 453 10.59 12.51 25.93
N GLN A 454 10.03 11.34 25.64
CA GLN A 454 9.77 10.29 26.64
C GLN A 454 11.07 9.74 27.21
N GLN A 455 12.10 9.53 26.38
CA GLN A 455 13.43 9.13 26.83
C GLN A 455 14.07 10.20 27.72
N VAL A 456 14.01 11.47 27.35
CA VAL A 456 14.52 12.58 28.19
C VAL A 456 13.72 12.71 29.48
N ALA A 457 12.40 12.51 29.47
CA ALA A 457 11.59 12.48 30.68
C ALA A 457 12.01 11.31 31.60
N SER A 458 12.30 10.14 31.02
CA SER A 458 12.83 8.99 31.76
C SER A 458 14.23 9.26 32.35
N TRP A 459 15.11 9.92 31.59
CA TRP A 459 16.44 10.32 32.05
C TRP A 459 16.39 11.41 33.11
N LYS A 460 15.43 12.34 33.04
CA LYS A 460 15.18 13.34 34.09
C LYS A 460 14.63 12.69 35.37
N ALA A 461 13.80 11.65 35.25
CA ALA A 461 13.31 10.88 36.39
C ALA A 461 14.45 10.07 37.06
N VAL A 462 15.39 9.54 36.28
CA VAL A 462 16.60 8.84 36.78
C VAL A 462 17.67 9.83 37.29
N GLY A 463 17.79 11.01 36.68
CA GLY A 463 18.79 12.03 37.00
C GLY A 463 18.65 12.66 38.39
N ASN A 464 17.50 12.49 39.05
CA ASN A 464 17.34 12.85 40.46
C ASN A 464 18.04 11.88 41.43
N LEU A 465 18.60 10.75 40.96
CA LEU A 465 19.31 9.76 41.79
C LEU A 465 20.82 9.63 41.53
N THR A 466 21.41 10.36 40.58
CA THR A 466 22.82 10.11 40.19
C THR A 466 23.62 11.38 39.99
N PHE A 467 24.04 11.99 41.10
CA PHE A 467 25.10 13.01 41.12
C PHE A 467 26.53 12.39 41.06
N ILE A 468 26.67 11.05 41.07
CA ILE A 468 27.99 10.39 41.25
C ILE A 468 28.65 9.90 39.94
N ARG A 469 28.00 9.98 38.77
CA ARG A 469 28.52 9.37 37.53
C ARG A 469 28.69 10.36 36.36
N LEU A 470 29.47 11.43 36.55
CA LEU A 470 29.69 12.44 35.50
C LEU A 470 30.91 12.14 34.60
N GLU A 471 31.95 11.46 35.10
CA GLU A 471 33.17 11.19 34.32
C GLU A 471 33.02 10.09 33.26
N SER A 472 32.19 9.05 33.50
CA SER A 472 32.04 7.95 32.52
C SER A 472 31.16 8.30 31.32
N VAL A 473 30.37 9.37 31.40
CA VAL A 473 29.44 9.78 30.33
C VAL A 473 30.14 10.69 29.31
N GLU A 474 31.17 11.41 29.72
CA GLU A 474 31.96 12.27 28.81
C GLU A 474 32.82 11.43 27.85
N GLN A 475 33.42 10.34 28.32
CA GLN A 475 34.20 9.42 27.47
C GLN A 475 33.31 8.68 26.44
N GLU A 476 32.13 8.21 26.84
CA GLU A 476 31.19 7.57 25.90
C GLU A 476 30.69 8.56 24.83
N ARG A 477 30.50 9.83 25.19
CA ARG A 477 30.17 10.91 24.23
C ARG A 477 31.31 11.21 23.27
N GLU A 478 32.54 11.27 23.74
CA GLU A 478 33.71 11.52 22.88
C GLU A 478 33.93 10.37 21.89
N HIS A 479 33.75 9.12 22.32
CA HIS A 479 33.81 7.95 21.45
C HIS A 479 32.71 7.97 20.40
N ALA A 480 31.46 8.24 20.77
CA ALA A 480 30.36 8.38 19.82
C ALA A 480 30.60 9.51 18.80
N TRP A 481 31.23 10.61 19.23
CA TRP A 481 31.59 11.73 18.35
C TRP A 481 32.77 11.41 17.43
N MET A 482 33.72 10.58 17.87
CA MET A 482 34.77 10.04 16.99
C MET A 482 34.19 9.11 15.92
N ASP A 483 33.26 8.23 16.29
CA ASP A 483 32.61 7.31 15.35
C ASP A 483 31.80 8.06 14.29
N MET A 484 31.05 9.08 14.69
CA MET A 484 30.29 9.91 13.73
C MET A 484 31.21 10.65 12.74
N ARG A 485 32.36 11.17 13.22
CA ARG A 485 33.35 11.80 12.34
C ARG A 485 34.02 10.81 11.40
N LYS A 486 34.23 9.58 11.84
CA LYS A 486 34.75 8.51 10.99
C LYS A 486 33.75 8.12 9.91
N GLN A 487 32.49 7.90 10.27
CA GLN A 487 31.42 7.58 9.31
C GLN A 487 31.24 8.68 8.25
N LEU A 488 31.31 9.95 8.66
CA LEU A 488 31.24 11.07 7.72
C LEU A 488 32.42 11.10 6.75
N LYS A 489 33.65 10.80 7.22
CA LYS A 489 34.83 10.69 6.35
C LYS A 489 34.69 9.52 5.38
N ASP A 490 34.34 8.35 5.89
CA ASP A 490 34.20 7.13 5.07
C ASP A 490 33.13 7.32 3.97
N ALA A 491 32.01 7.99 4.28
CA ALA A 491 30.98 8.31 3.29
C ALA A 491 31.45 9.34 2.25
N THR A 492 32.21 10.35 2.68
CA THR A 492 32.80 11.35 1.76
C THR A 492 33.83 10.70 0.84
N ASP A 493 34.68 9.84 1.37
CA ASP A 493 35.71 9.14 0.58
C ASP A 493 35.08 8.14 -0.40
N ALA A 494 34.02 7.43 0.00
CA ALA A 494 33.27 6.55 -0.89
C ALA A 494 32.61 7.30 -2.05
N THR A 495 31.93 8.42 -1.77
CA THR A 495 31.29 9.25 -2.81
C THR A 495 32.32 9.87 -3.76
N LEU A 496 33.48 10.31 -3.26
CA LEU A 496 34.57 10.81 -4.09
C LEU A 496 35.12 9.71 -5.02
N ALA A 497 35.31 8.49 -4.51
CA ALA A 497 35.80 7.37 -5.31
C ALA A 497 34.83 6.99 -6.45
N ASP A 498 33.53 7.04 -6.22
CA ASP A 498 32.54 6.74 -7.25
C ASP A 498 32.48 7.83 -8.33
N LEU A 499 32.55 9.11 -7.94
CA LEU A 499 32.67 10.23 -8.89
C LEU A 499 33.95 10.15 -9.72
N GLU A 500 35.07 9.72 -9.14
CA GLU A 500 36.33 9.52 -9.88
C GLU A 500 36.22 8.38 -10.90
N LYS A 501 35.53 7.28 -10.58
CA LYS A 501 35.24 6.20 -11.53
C LYS A 501 34.36 6.68 -12.67
N GLU A 502 33.29 7.41 -12.38
CA GLU A 502 32.41 7.99 -13.40
C GLU A 502 33.18 8.95 -14.30
N ARG A 503 34.00 9.84 -13.73
CA ARG A 503 34.87 10.75 -14.48
C ARG A 503 35.83 9.98 -15.39
N ALA A 504 36.47 8.92 -14.90
CA ALA A 504 37.36 8.09 -15.71
C ALA A 504 36.62 7.40 -16.86
N LEU A 505 35.43 6.84 -16.60
CA LEU A 505 34.60 6.20 -17.62
C LEU A 505 34.16 7.20 -18.69
N LEU A 506 33.70 8.39 -18.29
CA LEU A 506 33.34 9.46 -19.21
C LEU A 506 34.53 9.91 -20.07
N LEU A 507 35.72 10.06 -19.48
CA LEU A 507 36.94 10.39 -20.23
C LEU A 507 37.25 9.31 -21.27
N THR A 508 37.21 8.02 -20.91
CA THR A 508 37.46 6.93 -21.88
C THR A 508 36.42 6.89 -23.01
N ARG A 509 35.16 7.18 -22.70
CA ARG A 509 34.10 7.24 -23.71
C ARG A 509 34.27 8.45 -24.64
N ALA A 510 34.68 9.59 -24.09
CA ALA A 510 34.98 10.79 -24.87
C ALA A 510 36.16 10.55 -25.83
N THR A 511 37.26 9.93 -25.36
CA THR A 511 38.41 9.63 -26.24
C THR A 511 38.06 8.65 -27.36
N VAL A 512 37.20 7.65 -27.09
CA VAL A 512 36.71 6.74 -28.13
C VAL A 512 35.84 7.48 -29.15
N ALA A 513 34.94 8.36 -28.69
CA ALA A 513 34.12 9.17 -29.58
C ALA A 513 34.95 10.12 -30.45
N GLU A 514 35.98 10.76 -29.88
CA GLU A 514 36.93 11.59 -30.63
C GLU A 514 37.67 10.78 -31.70
N ALA A 515 38.11 9.55 -31.38
CA ALA A 515 38.75 8.67 -32.35
C ALA A 515 37.80 8.28 -33.50
N GLN A 516 36.53 7.97 -33.20
CA GLN A 516 35.52 7.66 -34.23
C GLN A 516 35.25 8.85 -35.15
N VAL A 517 35.22 10.07 -34.62
CA VAL A 517 35.06 11.29 -35.43
C VAL A 517 36.25 11.48 -36.36
N LEU A 518 37.48 11.26 -35.89
CA LEU A 518 38.68 11.31 -36.73
C LEU A 518 38.63 10.26 -37.84
N GLU A 519 38.24 9.02 -37.54
CA GLU A 519 38.07 7.97 -38.56
C GLU A 519 37.03 8.33 -39.63
N LEU A 520 35.90 8.90 -39.22
CA LEU A 520 34.87 9.37 -40.16
C LEU A 520 35.37 10.55 -41.01
N GLN A 521 36.14 11.46 -40.41
CA GLN A 521 36.75 12.58 -41.13
C GLN A 521 37.76 12.08 -42.17
N ASP A 522 38.64 11.16 -41.79
CA ASP A 522 39.60 10.53 -42.72
C ASP A 522 38.88 9.78 -43.84
N TYR A 523 37.78 9.09 -43.54
CA TYR A 523 36.96 8.41 -44.55
C TYR A 523 36.37 9.41 -45.56
N VAL A 524 35.80 10.52 -45.07
CA VAL A 524 35.25 11.58 -45.90
C VAL A 524 36.34 12.21 -46.76
N ASP A 525 37.49 12.56 -46.18
CA ASP A 525 38.59 13.18 -46.90
C ASP A 525 39.15 12.25 -47.99
N ALA A 526 39.33 10.96 -47.69
CA ALA A 526 39.74 9.96 -48.67
C ALA A 526 38.74 9.79 -49.82
N HIS A 527 37.43 9.78 -49.52
CA HIS A 527 36.40 9.64 -50.55
C HIS A 527 36.23 10.92 -51.36
N LEU A 528 36.34 12.09 -50.73
CA LEU A 528 36.35 13.38 -51.43
C LEU A 528 37.54 13.49 -52.39
N LEU A 529 38.73 13.02 -51.99
CA LEU A 529 39.89 12.96 -52.88
C LEU A 529 39.62 12.03 -54.08
N ARG A 530 39.12 10.82 -53.84
CA ARG A 530 38.74 9.88 -54.92
C ARG A 530 37.68 10.45 -55.86
N TYR A 531 36.64 11.09 -55.33
CA TYR A 531 35.61 11.73 -56.16
C TYR A 531 36.17 12.89 -56.97
N LYS A 532 37.09 13.70 -56.40
CA LYS A 532 37.77 14.76 -57.16
C LYS A 532 38.59 14.18 -58.30
N GLU A 533 39.36 13.11 -58.05
CA GLU A 533 40.12 12.41 -59.08
C GLU A 533 39.20 11.85 -60.18
N GLU A 534 38.11 11.18 -59.82
CA GLU A 534 37.14 10.64 -60.79
C GLU A 534 36.46 11.76 -61.59
N ILE A 535 36.10 12.88 -60.96
CA ILE A 535 35.55 14.04 -61.66
C ILE A 535 36.58 14.60 -62.67
N THR A 536 37.87 14.68 -62.33
CA THR A 536 38.90 15.11 -63.29
C THR A 536 39.08 14.10 -64.42
N HIS A 537 39.00 12.80 -64.13
CA HIS A 537 39.08 11.73 -65.12
C HIS A 537 37.88 11.76 -66.09
N LEU A 538 36.66 11.92 -65.58
CA LEU A 538 35.45 12.06 -66.39
C LEU A 538 35.45 13.34 -67.22
N ARG A 539 35.98 14.45 -66.70
CA ARG A 539 36.14 15.71 -67.47
C ARG A 539 37.14 15.55 -68.63
N ARG A 540 38.21 14.78 -68.43
CA ARG A 540 39.16 14.39 -69.49
C ARG A 540 38.49 13.56 -70.57
N LEU A 541 37.71 12.54 -70.19
CA LEU A 541 36.97 11.69 -71.13
C LEU A 541 35.89 12.46 -71.92
N GLN A 542 35.29 13.49 -71.34
CA GLN A 542 34.30 14.36 -71.99
C GLN A 542 34.91 15.46 -72.88
N GLY A 543 36.24 15.49 -73.07
CA GLY A 543 36.90 16.44 -73.97
C GLY A 543 36.83 17.91 -73.51
N LYS A 544 36.60 18.16 -72.22
CA LYS A 544 36.49 19.53 -71.65
C LYS A 544 37.80 20.08 -71.08
N GLU A 545 38.94 19.43 -71.30
CA GLU A 545 40.25 19.84 -70.76
C GLU A 545 41.12 20.67 -71.71
N ASP A 546 40.57 21.18 -72.82
CA ASP A 546 41.28 22.07 -73.77
C ASP A 546 40.84 23.57 -73.72
N ALA A 547 40.14 24.03 -72.68
CA ALA A 547 39.61 25.40 -72.63
C ALA A 547 40.07 26.29 -71.45
N ALA A 548 41.07 25.88 -70.66
CA ALA A 548 41.57 26.70 -69.54
C ALA A 548 43.11 26.84 -69.51
N GLY A 549 43.76 26.78 -70.67
CA GLY A 549 45.19 27.01 -70.86
C GLY A 549 45.52 28.36 -71.50
N SER A 550 44.89 29.46 -71.10
CA SER A 550 45.30 30.81 -71.55
C SER A 550 46.33 31.41 -70.60
N ARG A 551 47.59 31.37 -71.04
CA ARG A 551 48.75 32.07 -70.45
C ARG A 551 48.45 33.55 -70.16
N PRO A 552 49.00 34.13 -69.08
CA PRO A 552 49.01 35.59 -68.91
C PRO A 552 50.02 36.18 -69.91
N ARG A 553 49.56 37.10 -70.76
CA ARG A 553 50.40 37.92 -71.61
C ARG A 553 51.00 39.06 -70.77
N SER A 554 52.31 39.08 -70.63
CA SER A 554 53.06 40.28 -70.25
C SER A 554 53.17 41.25 -71.43
N ALA A 555 53.38 42.53 -71.09
CA ALA A 555 53.70 43.70 -71.93
C ALA A 555 52.51 44.51 -72.48
N HIS A 556 52.09 45.56 -71.75
CA HIS A 556 52.64 46.92 -71.89
C HIS A 556 52.41 47.73 -70.61
#